data_AF-A0A3M1YST2-F1
#
_entry.id   AF-A0A3M1YST2-F1
#
_cell.length_a   1.000
_cell.length_b   1.000
_cell.length_c   1.000
_cell.angle_alpha   90.00
_cell.angle_beta   90.00
_cell.angle_gamma   90.00
#
_symmetry.space_group_name_H-M   'P 1'
#
loop_
_entity.id
_entity.type
_entity.pdbx_description
1 polymer ?
#
loop_
_entity_poly.entity_id
_entity_poly.type
_entity_poly.pdbx_seq_one_letter_code
_entity_poly.pdbx_strand_id
1 'polypeptide(L)'
;MKSYLKELAIVSIGVLIALFVNNLKENRQAANYYATSMKTVRNEVQTNYADLKKVIERHYSLLDSIRTHRSDEMSLGEVIEKGGGLQIATSSNTGLEFYKKNNINLIDFDVMSRLIEIQSISQIA
;
A
#
# COMPACT_ATOMS: atom_id res chain seq x y z
N MET A 1 -49.90 31.38 -18.15
CA MET A 1 -49.51 30.61 -16.94
C MET A 1 -49.09 29.17 -17.24
N LYS A 2 -49.91 28.34 -17.91
CA LYS A 2 -49.57 26.93 -18.21
C LYS A 2 -48.28 26.72 -19.04
N SER A 3 -47.97 27.61 -19.98
CA SER A 3 -46.75 27.49 -20.82
C SER A 3 -45.46 27.73 -20.03
N TYR A 4 -45.43 28.78 -19.20
CA TYR A 4 -44.29 29.10 -18.35
C TYR A 4 -43.95 28.01 -17.33
N LEU A 5 -44.98 27.36 -16.74
CA LEU A 5 -44.77 26.21 -15.86
C LEU A 5 -44.16 25.01 -16.59
N LYS A 6 -44.52 24.81 -17.87
CA LYS A 6 -43.98 23.73 -18.71
C LYS A 6 -42.52 24.01 -19.08
N GLU A 7 -42.17 25.24 -19.42
CA GLU A 7 -40.78 25.64 -19.68
C GLU A 7 -39.91 25.54 -18.43
N LEU A 8 -40.40 26.05 -17.29
CA LEU A 8 -39.71 25.93 -16.02
C LEU A 8 -39.47 24.46 -15.64
N ALA A 9 -40.47 23.59 -15.84
CA ALA A 9 -40.35 22.16 -15.60
C ALA A 9 -39.31 21.50 -16.51
N ILE A 10 -39.28 21.82 -17.81
CA ILE A 10 -38.31 21.25 -18.74
C ILE A 10 -36.87 21.67 -18.37
N VAL A 11 -36.66 22.95 -18.05
CA VAL A 11 -35.33 23.46 -17.66
C VAL A 11 -34.88 22.82 -16.34
N SER A 12 -35.76 22.75 -15.34
CA SER A 12 -35.42 22.15 -14.05
C SER A 12 -35.17 20.65 -14.16
N ILE A 13 -35.91 19.91 -14.98
CA ILE A 13 -35.62 18.50 -15.29
C ILE A 13 -34.23 18.35 -15.92
N GLY A 14 -33.87 19.22 -16.86
CA GLY A 14 -32.54 19.21 -17.49
C GLY A 14 -31.40 19.39 -16.47
N VAL A 15 -31.55 20.35 -15.55
CA VAL A 15 -30.57 20.59 -14.47
C VAL A 15 -30.50 19.41 -13.51
N LEU A 16 -31.65 18.84 -13.12
CA LEU A 16 -31.70 17.69 -12.23
C LEU A 16 -31.00 16.46 -12.84
N ILE A 17 -31.22 16.19 -14.12
CA ILE A 17 -30.54 15.10 -14.84
C ILE A 17 -29.03 15.36 -14.90
N ALA A 18 -28.61 16.59 -15.20
CA ALA A 18 -27.19 16.93 -15.24
C ALA A 18 -26.51 16.72 -13.88
N LEU A 19 -27.13 17.19 -12.79
CA LEU A 19 -26.63 16.99 -11.43
C LEU A 19 -26.61 15.51 -11.04
N PHE A 20 -27.63 14.75 -11.41
CA PHE A 20 -27.71 13.32 -11.14
C PHE A 20 -26.59 12.54 -11.82
N VAL A 21 -26.34 12.80 -13.12
CA VAL A 21 -25.26 12.17 -13.87
C VAL A 21 -23.89 12.57 -13.30
N ASN A 22 -23.71 13.84 -12.93
CA ASN A 22 -22.45 14.29 -12.32
C ASN A 22 -22.17 13.57 -11.00
N ASN A 23 -23.17 13.51 -10.11
CA ASN A 23 -23.05 12.86 -8.81
C ASN A 23 -22.75 11.34 -8.94
N LEU A 24 -23.41 10.66 -9.89
CA LEU A 24 -23.10 9.27 -10.22
C LEU A 24 -21.65 9.07 -10.68
N LYS A 25 -21.15 9.96 -11.53
CA LYS A 25 -19.78 9.91 -12.03
C LYS A 25 -18.76 10.14 -10.90
N GLU A 26 -18.98 11.15 -10.07
CA GLU A 26 -18.14 11.47 -8.92
C GLU A 26 -18.08 10.29 -7.93
N ASN A 27 -19.23 9.68 -7.59
CA ASN A 27 -19.27 8.52 -6.69
C ASN A 27 -18.52 7.31 -7.27
N ARG A 28 -18.67 7.01 -8.56
CA ARG A 28 -17.93 5.91 -9.21
C ARG A 28 -16.43 6.20 -9.24
N GLN A 29 -16.03 7.45 -9.48
CA GLN A 29 -14.64 7.84 -9.48
C GLN A 29 -14.01 7.71 -8.09
N ALA A 30 -14.70 8.16 -7.04
CA ALA A 30 -14.28 8.00 -5.65
C ALA A 30 -14.13 6.52 -5.27
N ALA A 31 -15.12 5.68 -5.62
CA ALA A 31 -15.07 4.24 -5.36
C ALA A 31 -13.90 3.55 -6.07
N ASN A 32 -13.66 3.88 -7.35
CA ASN A 32 -12.54 3.34 -8.11
C ASN A 32 -11.18 3.77 -7.54
N TYR A 33 -11.06 5.03 -7.11
CA TYR A 33 -9.86 5.54 -6.47
C TYR A 33 -9.58 4.80 -5.16
N TYR A 34 -10.60 4.61 -4.31
CA TYR A 34 -10.49 3.84 -3.07
C TYR A 34 -10.01 2.40 -3.33
N ALA A 35 -10.67 1.70 -4.25
CA ALA A 35 -10.34 0.32 -4.59
C ALA A 35 -8.91 0.18 -5.13
N THR A 36 -8.50 1.11 -6.00
CA THR A 36 -7.16 1.11 -6.59
C THR A 36 -6.10 1.39 -5.54
N SER A 37 -6.32 2.39 -4.68
CA SER A 37 -5.36 2.75 -3.63
C SER A 37 -5.20 1.63 -2.60
N MET A 38 -6.30 1.01 -2.18
CA MET A 38 -6.25 -0.14 -1.28
C MET A 38 -5.52 -1.34 -1.90
N LYS A 39 -5.72 -1.57 -3.20
CA LYS A 39 -4.99 -2.60 -3.95
C LYS A 39 -3.48 -2.30 -3.98
N THR A 40 -3.09 -1.05 -4.21
CA THR A 40 -1.69 -0.63 -4.20
C THR A 40 -1.05 -0.87 -2.84
N VAL A 41 -1.68 -0.41 -1.75
CA VAL A 41 -1.18 -0.63 -0.38
C VAL A 41 -1.06 -2.12 -0.06
N ARG A 42 -2.05 -2.94 -0.45
CA ARG A 42 -1.98 -4.39 -0.27
C ARG A 42 -0.80 -5.02 -1.01
N ASN A 43 -0.60 -4.64 -2.27
CA ASN A 43 0.50 -5.17 -3.07
C ASN A 43 1.87 -4.76 -2.50
N GLU A 44 1.97 -3.54 -1.98
CA GLU A 44 3.16 -3.03 -1.31
C GLU A 44 3.50 -3.86 -0.07
N VAL A 45 2.52 -4.10 0.82
CA VAL A 45 2.68 -4.98 1.99
C VAL A 45 3.10 -6.39 1.58
N GLN A 46 2.48 -6.97 0.55
CA GLN A 46 2.83 -8.31 0.07
C GLN A 46 4.25 -8.38 -0.50
N THR A 47 4.69 -7.35 -1.22
CA THR A 47 6.03 -7.25 -1.79
C THR A 47 7.07 -7.13 -0.67
N ASN A 48 6.84 -6.21 0.28
CA ASN A 48 7.71 -6.02 1.44
C ASN A 48 7.85 -7.33 2.24
N TYR A 49 6.74 -8.04 2.47
CA TYR A 49 6.78 -9.35 3.15
C TYR A 49 7.60 -10.39 2.38
N ALA A 50 7.42 -10.48 1.07
CA ALA A 50 8.16 -11.43 0.24
C ALA A 50 9.67 -11.15 0.26
N ASP A 51 10.06 -9.88 0.22
CA ASP A 51 11.47 -9.49 0.24
C ASP A 51 12.11 -9.67 1.62
N LEU A 52 11.39 -9.33 2.69
CA LEU A 52 11.79 -9.66 4.07
C LEU A 52 12.00 -11.16 4.25
N LYS A 53 11.08 -11.99 3.74
CA LYS A 53 11.18 -13.45 3.83
C LYS A 53 12.44 -13.98 3.16
N LYS A 54 12.77 -13.49 1.95
CA LYS A 54 14.02 -13.88 1.25
C LYS A 54 15.26 -13.51 2.04
N VAL A 55 15.27 -12.32 2.64
CA VAL A 55 16.41 -11.87 3.45
C VAL A 55 16.57 -12.75 4.69
N ILE A 56 15.48 -13.08 5.39
CA ILE A 56 15.49 -13.99 6.54
C ILE A 56 16.01 -15.38 6.17
N GLU A 57 15.54 -15.96 5.06
CA GLU A 57 16.00 -17.26 4.57
C GLU A 57 17.52 -17.25 4.27
N ARG A 58 18.04 -16.18 3.67
CA ARG A 58 19.48 -15.99 3.47
C ARG A 58 20.25 -15.91 4.79
N HIS A 59 19.72 -15.20 5.79
CA HIS A 59 20.35 -15.13 7.12
C HIS A 59 20.37 -16.50 7.82
N TYR A 60 19.34 -17.32 7.67
CA TYR A 60 19.35 -18.69 8.19
C TYR A 60 20.40 -19.56 7.50
N SER A 61 20.53 -19.45 6.17
CA SER A 61 21.57 -20.16 5.41
C SER A 61 22.98 -19.74 5.83
N LEU A 62 23.20 -18.45 6.08
CA LEU A 62 24.44 -17.93 6.63
C LEU A 62 24.72 -18.48 8.03
N LEU A 63 23.72 -18.47 8.91
CA LEU A 63 23.85 -19.02 10.26
C LEU A 63 24.21 -20.51 10.24
N ASP A 64 23.60 -21.27 9.33
CA ASP A 64 23.85 -22.70 9.17
C ASP A 64 25.28 -22.97 8.64
N SER A 65 25.72 -22.13 7.69
CA SER A 65 27.09 -22.16 7.17
C SER A 65 28.12 -21.87 8.25
N ILE A 66 27.86 -20.87 9.11
CA ILE A 66 28.71 -20.52 10.27
C ILE A 66 28.73 -21.67 11.29
N ARG A 67 27.60 -22.32 11.55
CA ARG A 67 27.54 -23.47 12.47
C ARG A 67 28.31 -24.67 11.93
N THR A 68 28.25 -24.91 10.63
CA THR A 68 28.89 -26.06 9.98
C THR A 68 30.41 -25.91 9.90
N HIS A 69 30.91 -24.68 9.64
CA HIS A 69 32.35 -24.40 9.49
C HIS A 69 33.00 -23.89 10.78
N ARG A 70 32.35 -24.07 11.95
CA ARG A 70 32.78 -23.53 13.24
C ARG A 70 34.12 -24.11 13.75
N SER A 71 34.57 -25.21 13.14
CA SER A 71 35.81 -25.93 13.48
C SER A 71 36.87 -25.91 12.38
N ASP A 72 36.59 -25.26 11.24
CA ASP A 72 37.56 -25.08 10.15
C ASP A 72 38.37 -23.79 10.32
N GLU A 73 39.57 -23.70 9.72
CA GLU A 73 40.43 -22.50 9.67
C GLU A 73 39.81 -21.32 8.88
N MET A 74 38.58 -21.48 8.38
CA MET A 74 37.91 -20.49 7.55
C MET A 74 37.50 -19.27 8.38
N SER A 75 37.86 -18.09 7.90
CA SER A 75 37.54 -16.84 8.59
C SER A 75 36.04 -16.52 8.50
N LEU A 76 35.52 -15.79 9.48
CA LEU A 76 34.11 -15.36 9.48
C LEU A 76 33.73 -14.57 8.21
N GLY A 77 34.70 -13.80 7.66
CA GLY A 77 34.52 -13.04 6.43
C GLY A 77 34.30 -13.94 5.21
N GLU A 78 35.09 -15.02 5.08
CA GLU A 78 34.95 -15.98 3.99
C GLU A 78 33.62 -16.75 4.06
N VAL A 79 33.13 -17.05 5.27
CA VAL A 79 31.82 -17.69 5.44
C VAL A 79 30.67 -16.75 5.06
N ILE A 80 30.77 -15.47 5.43
CA ILE A 80 29.78 -14.45 5.05
C ILE A 80 29.79 -14.22 3.54
N GLU A 81 30.96 -14.15 2.92
CA GLU A 81 31.12 -13.95 1.47
C GLU A 81 30.57 -15.15 0.69
N LYS A 82 30.91 -16.39 1.09
CA LYS A 82 30.39 -17.61 0.46
C LYS A 82 28.88 -17.78 0.64
N GLY A 83 28.31 -17.31 1.75
CA GLY A 83 26.88 -17.36 2.01
C GLY A 83 26.07 -16.23 1.34
N GLY A 84 26.68 -15.43 0.47
CA GLY A 84 26.00 -14.39 -0.31
C GLY A 84 25.93 -13.01 0.35
N GLY A 85 26.71 -12.80 1.43
CA GLY A 85 26.84 -11.52 2.12
C GLY A 85 25.67 -11.15 3.05
N LEU A 86 25.85 -10.10 3.84
CA LEU A 86 24.79 -9.52 4.66
C LEU A 86 23.90 -8.64 3.79
N GLN A 87 22.61 -8.93 3.77
CA GLN A 87 21.64 -8.22 2.93
C GLN A 87 20.58 -7.54 3.79
N ILE A 88 20.29 -6.28 3.48
CA ILE A 88 19.27 -5.51 4.19
C ILE A 88 18.00 -5.52 3.32
N ALA A 89 16.86 -5.85 3.93
CA ALA A 89 15.58 -5.77 3.24
C ALA A 89 15.19 -4.30 3.05
N THR A 90 14.83 -3.91 1.83
CA THR A 90 14.26 -2.59 1.57
C THR A 90 12.75 -2.67 1.59
N SER A 91 12.11 -1.82 2.39
CA SER A 91 10.65 -1.71 2.49
C SER A 91 10.20 -0.38 1.88
N SER A 92 9.16 -0.38 1.04
CA SER A 92 8.56 0.83 0.49
C SER A 92 7.19 1.08 1.13
N ASN A 93 6.91 2.34 1.50
CA ASN A 93 5.60 2.78 2.03
C ASN A 93 4.96 3.90 1.18
N THR A 94 5.37 4.05 -0.09
CA THR A 94 4.99 5.20 -0.92
C THR A 94 3.49 5.20 -1.26
N GLY A 95 2.89 4.03 -1.50
CA GLY A 95 1.46 3.90 -1.73
C GLY A 95 0.64 4.25 -0.50
N LEU A 96 1.12 3.84 0.68
CA LEU A 96 0.52 4.19 1.96
C LEU A 96 0.54 5.70 2.25
N GLU A 97 1.68 6.34 2.04
CA GLU A 97 1.83 7.79 2.24
C GLU A 97 0.95 8.60 1.29
N PHE A 98 0.89 8.18 0.01
CA PHE A 98 0.02 8.79 -0.98
C PHE A 98 -1.46 8.69 -0.57
N TYR A 99 -1.88 7.53 -0.06
CA TYR A 99 -3.26 7.32 0.34
C TYR A 99 -3.67 8.17 1.55
N LYS A 100 -2.80 8.22 2.58
CA LYS A 100 -3.01 9.04 3.79
C LYS A 100 -3.11 10.54 3.44
N LYS A 101 -2.25 11.03 2.54
CA LYS A 101 -2.22 12.45 2.16
C LYS A 101 -3.45 12.91 1.38
N ASN A 102 -4.01 12.02 0.55
CA ASN A 102 -5.07 12.42 -0.39
C ASN A 102 -6.49 12.15 0.11
N ASN A 103 -6.72 11.16 0.99
CA ASN A 103 -8.10 10.72 1.31
C ASN A 103 -8.30 10.30 2.77
N ILE A 104 -7.66 10.99 3.73
CA ILE A 104 -7.73 10.67 5.17
C ILE A 104 -9.17 10.63 5.72
N ASN A 105 -10.09 11.39 5.13
CA ASN A 105 -11.49 11.50 5.58
C ASN A 105 -12.39 10.36 5.09
N LEU A 106 -11.93 9.51 4.17
CA LEU A 106 -12.71 8.41 3.58
C LEU A 106 -12.28 7.03 4.11
N ILE A 107 -11.35 7.02 5.06
CA ILE A 107 -10.76 5.79 5.61
C ILE A 107 -11.34 5.59 7.00
N ASP A 108 -11.90 4.40 7.22
CA ASP A 108 -12.34 3.99 8.55
C ASP A 108 -11.18 4.09 9.55
N PHE A 109 -11.48 4.54 10.76
CA PHE A 109 -10.51 4.69 11.83
C PHE A 109 -9.70 3.40 12.08
N ASP A 110 -10.33 2.21 12.07
CA ASP A 110 -9.61 0.94 12.31
C ASP A 110 -8.56 0.67 11.22
N VAL A 111 -8.92 0.93 9.96
CA VAL A 111 -8.01 0.76 8.82
C VAL A 111 -6.86 1.76 8.94
N MET A 112 -7.16 3.01 9.27
CA MET A 112 -6.13 4.05 9.46
C MET A 112 -5.15 3.69 10.58
N SER A 113 -5.65 3.21 11.73
CA SER A 113 -4.82 2.83 12.86
C SER A 113 -3.84 1.70 12.50
N ARG A 114 -4.30 0.66 11.81
CA ARG A 114 -3.44 -0.45 11.36
C ARG A 114 -2.37 0.01 10.37
N LEU A 115 -2.75 0.91 9.46
CA LEU A 115 -1.85 1.49 8.47
C LEU A 115 -0.75 2.34 9.12
N ILE A 116 -1.10 3.14 10.14
CA ILE A 116 -0.14 3.92 10.92
C ILE A 116 0.81 3.00 11.72
N GLU A 117 0.28 1.92 12.31
CA GLU A 117 1.07 0.93 13.04
C GLU A 117 2.13 0.29 12.13
N ILE A 118 1.76 -0.16 10.93
CA ILE A 118 2.68 -0.72 9.93
C ILE A 118 3.78 0.30 9.56
N GLN A 119 3.41 1.57 9.36
CA GLN A 119 4.39 2.62 9.05
C GLN A 119 5.37 2.83 10.21
N SER A 120 4.89 2.86 11.45
CA SER A 120 5.72 3.08 12.64
C SER A 120 6.78 1.99 12.81
N ILE A 121 6.42 0.73 12.54
CA ILE A 121 7.35 -0.41 12.61
C ILE A 121 8.41 -0.30 11.51
N SER A 122 8.02 0.16 10.32
CA SER A 122 8.93 0.31 9.18
C SER A 122 9.95 1.45 9.32
N GLN A 123 9.73 2.43 10.20
CA GLN A 123 10.70 3.53 10.43
C GLN A 123 11.76 3.20 11.49
N ILE A 124 11.63 2.06 12.17
CA ILE A 124 12.55 1.62 13.24
C ILE A 124 13.68 0.70 12.69
N ALA A 125 13.57 0.26 11.44
CA ALA A 125 14.58 -0.55 10.73
C ALA A 125 15.37 0.31 9.73
#